data_AF-A0A0R1RMP5-F1
#
_entry.id   AF-A0A0R1RMP5-F1
#
_cell.length_a   1.000
_cell.length_b   1.000
_cell.length_c   1.000
_cell.angle_alpha   90.00
_cell.angle_beta   90.00
_cell.angle_gamma   90.00
#
_symmetry.space_group_name_H-M   'P 1'
#
loop_
_entity.id
_entity.type
_entity.pdbx_description
1 polymer ?
#
loop_
_entity_poly.entity_id
_entity_poly.type
_entity_poly.pdbx_seq_one_letter_code
_entity_poly.pdbx_strand_id
1 'polypeptide(L)'
;MITVLEKTKEFMRKNDIQYRKEYIRPMMITQHVYVFKFGKHELNNRVIIRYSHSWTGRLKINEIDLRLHKQHRPRIFKTEAGLVDYLESHLQSNILKNVGHSQAAEDSTEDFIDDDDQNQTK
;
A
#
# COMPACT_ATOMS: atom_id res chain seq x y z
N MET A 1 -24.96 5.60 -0.71
CA MET A 1 -23.74 5.20 -1.45
C MET A 1 -23.06 4.12 -0.62
N ILE A 2 -22.86 2.90 -1.14
CA ILE A 2 -22.22 1.82 -0.38
C ILE A 2 -20.74 2.19 -0.13
N THR A 3 -20.38 2.39 1.13
CA THR A 3 -19.02 2.74 1.54
C THR A 3 -18.17 1.47 1.66
N VAL A 4 -17.48 1.11 0.58
CA VAL A 4 -16.42 0.09 0.63
C VAL A 4 -15.29 0.60 1.53
N LEU A 5 -14.84 -0.23 2.47
CA LEU A 5 -13.79 0.08 3.44
C LEU A 5 -14.09 1.28 4.37
N GLU A 6 -15.17 1.22 5.15
CA GLU A 6 -15.53 2.32 6.04
C GLU A 6 -14.63 2.41 7.28
N LYS A 7 -14.41 1.27 7.95
CA LYS A 7 -13.58 1.18 9.15
C LYS A 7 -12.13 1.54 8.85
N THR A 8 -11.63 1.12 7.69
CA THR A 8 -10.28 1.45 7.23
C THR A 8 -10.12 2.96 7.05
N LYS A 9 -11.12 3.65 6.48
CA LYS A 9 -11.07 5.12 6.32
C LYS A 9 -11.16 5.85 7.64
N GLU A 10 -11.93 5.33 8.59
CA GLU A 10 -11.98 5.85 9.95
C GLU A 10 -10.62 5.71 10.64
N PHE A 11 -10.02 4.52 10.57
CA PHE A 11 -8.67 4.28 11.06
C PHE A 11 -7.64 5.26 10.49
N MET A 12 -7.63 5.49 9.16
CA MET A 12 -6.69 6.42 8.53
C MET A 12 -6.89 7.86 9.03
N ARG A 13 -8.14 8.32 9.14
CA ARG A 13 -8.47 9.66 9.66
C ARG A 13 -8.01 9.83 11.11
N LYS A 14 -8.22 8.82 11.96
CA LYS A 14 -7.80 8.84 13.37
C LYS A 14 -6.28 8.93 13.55
N ASN A 15 -5.51 8.42 12.59
CA ASN A 15 -4.05 8.35 12.67
C ASN A 15 -3.34 9.40 11.79
N ASP A 16 -4.07 10.39 11.28
CA ASP A 16 -3.55 11.43 10.38
C ASP A 16 -2.80 10.86 9.16
N ILE A 17 -3.39 9.83 8.53
CA ILE A 17 -2.87 9.20 7.33
C ILE A 17 -3.68 9.68 6.14
N GLN A 18 -3.00 10.29 5.17
CA GLN A 18 -3.61 10.72 3.92
C GLN A 18 -3.97 9.52 3.06
N TYR A 19 -5.06 9.62 2.31
CA TYR A 19 -5.47 8.56 1.39
C TYR A 19 -6.14 9.11 0.12
N ARG A 20 -6.03 8.34 -0.97
CA ARG A 20 -6.68 8.61 -2.25
C ARG A 20 -7.37 7.34 -2.76
N LYS A 21 -8.56 7.54 -3.32
CA LYS A 21 -9.37 6.49 -3.94
C LYS A 21 -9.13 6.51 -5.44
N GLU A 22 -8.88 5.34 -6.02
CA GLU A 22 -8.72 5.17 -7.45
C GLU A 22 -9.55 3.95 -7.88
N TYR A 23 -10.52 4.17 -8.76
CA TYR A 23 -11.36 3.10 -9.28
C TYR A 23 -10.83 2.64 -10.62
N ILE A 24 -10.65 1.32 -10.77
CA ILE A 24 -10.20 0.72 -12.02
C ILE A 24 -11.29 -0.24 -12.48
N ARG A 25 -11.77 -0.05 -13.72
CA ARG A 25 -12.62 -1.01 -14.41
C ARG A 25 -11.73 -1.80 -15.39
N PRO A 26 -11.31 -3.03 -15.05
CA PRO A 26 -10.55 -3.84 -15.99
C PRO A 26 -11.42 -4.17 -17.21
N MET A 27 -10.85 -4.10 -18.41
CA MET A 27 -11.61 -4.40 -19.64
C MET A 27 -11.99 -5.90 -19.77
N MET A 28 -11.14 -6.80 -19.27
CA MET A 28 -11.25 -8.25 -19.54
C MET A 28 -11.71 -9.12 -18.35
N ILE A 29 -11.96 -8.53 -17.17
CA ILE A 29 -12.28 -9.28 -15.94
C ILE A 29 -13.62 -8.81 -15.40
N THR A 30 -14.47 -9.75 -14.99
CA THR A 30 -15.80 -9.48 -14.39
C THR A 30 -15.74 -8.85 -12.99
N GLN A 31 -14.55 -8.84 -12.38
CA GLN A 31 -14.31 -8.27 -11.07
C GLN A 31 -13.96 -6.79 -11.20
N HIS A 32 -14.60 -5.98 -10.36
CA HIS A 32 -14.23 -4.58 -10.20
C HIS A 32 -13.06 -4.47 -9.23
N VAL A 33 -12.19 -3.50 -9.49
CA VAL A 33 -11.01 -3.25 -8.67
C VAL A 33 -11.08 -1.84 -8.14
N TYR A 34 -10.98 -1.72 -6.83
CA TYR A 34 -10.84 -0.44 -6.15
C TYR A 34 -9.46 -0.40 -5.51
N VAL A 35 -8.70 0.65 -5.81
CA VAL A 35 -7.36 0.86 -5.26
C VAL A 35 -7.42 2.02 -4.28
N PHE A 36 -6.96 1.77 -3.07
CA PHE A 36 -6.91 2.73 -1.98
C PHE A 36 -5.45 3.01 -1.67
N LYS A 37 -4.91 4.12 -2.16
CA LYS A 37 -3.53 4.53 -1.89
C LYS A 37 -3.47 5.34 -0.60
N PHE A 38 -2.46 5.12 0.23
CA PHE A 38 -2.34 5.79 1.54
C PHE A 38 -0.90 5.97 2.02
N GLY A 39 -0.69 6.96 2.89
CA GLY A 39 0.58 7.26 3.54
C GLY A 39 0.56 8.61 4.26
N LYS A 40 1.61 8.92 5.03
CA LYS A 40 1.72 10.21 5.76
C LYS A 40 2.19 11.35 4.87
N HIS A 41 3.33 11.16 4.21
CA HIS A 41 3.93 12.13 3.29
C HIS A 41 3.69 11.72 1.82
N GLU A 42 3.93 10.44 1.50
CA GLU A 42 3.76 9.88 0.16
C GLU A 42 2.77 8.72 0.14
N LEU A 43 1.92 8.66 -0.88
CA LEU A 43 0.85 7.65 -1.04
C LEU A 43 1.36 6.33 -1.65
N ASN A 44 2.46 5.80 -1.11
CA ASN A 44 3.17 4.65 -1.69
C ASN A 44 2.60 3.30 -1.26
N ASN A 45 1.77 3.28 -0.21
CA ASN A 45 1.07 2.08 0.22
C ASN A 45 -0.27 1.99 -0.48
N ARG A 46 -0.75 0.77 -0.72
CA ARG A 46 -2.05 0.55 -1.37
C ARG A 46 -2.78 -0.65 -0.81
N VAL A 47 -4.10 -0.51 -0.70
CA VAL A 47 -5.04 -1.62 -0.53
C VAL A 47 -5.78 -1.80 -1.86
N ILE A 48 -5.69 -2.98 -2.44
CA ILE A 48 -6.38 -3.36 -3.67
C ILE A 48 -7.56 -4.24 -3.28
N ILE A 49 -8.77 -3.76 -3.52
CA ILE A 49 -10.01 -4.47 -3.20
C ILE A 49 -10.61 -4.98 -4.50
N ARG A 50 -10.69 -6.30 -4.62
CA ARG A 50 -11.42 -6.97 -5.69
C ARG A 50 -12.82 -7.25 -5.18
N TYR A 51 -13.82 -6.81 -5.93
CA TYR A 51 -15.20 -7.04 -5.57
C TYR A 51 -16.03 -7.41 -6.80
N SER A 52 -17.15 -8.07 -6.52
CA SER A 52 -18.15 -8.43 -7.52
C SER A 52 -19.53 -7.99 -7.04
N HIS A 53 -20.47 -7.86 -7.97
CA HIS A 53 -21.87 -7.68 -7.61
C HIS A 53 -22.57 -9.03 -7.73
N SER A 54 -23.40 -9.36 -6.75
CA SER A 54 -24.34 -10.48 -6.88
C SER A 54 -25.38 -10.17 -7.96
N TRP A 55 -26.12 -11.19 -8.39
CA TRP A 55 -27.26 -11.01 -9.28
C TRP A 55 -28.33 -10.06 -8.70
N THR A 56 -28.42 -9.98 -7.36
CA THR A 56 -29.26 -9.01 -6.62
C THR A 56 -28.62 -7.62 -6.47
N GLY A 57 -27.47 -7.36 -7.08
CA GLY A 57 -26.75 -6.09 -7.02
C GLY A 57 -25.98 -5.83 -5.72
N ARG A 58 -25.92 -6.80 -4.79
CA ARG A 58 -25.16 -6.65 -3.54
C ARG A 58 -23.67 -6.76 -3.81
N LEU A 59 -22.91 -5.80 -3.28
CA LEU A 59 -21.45 -5.83 -3.36
C LEU A 59 -20.90 -6.95 -2.47
N LYS A 60 -20.08 -7.82 -3.08
CA LYS A 60 -19.32 -8.86 -2.40
C LYS A 60 -17.83 -8.58 -2.56
N ILE A 61 -17.17 -8.31 -1.44
CA ILE A 61 -15.70 -8.26 -1.39
C ILE A 61 -15.19 -9.68 -1.59
N ASN A 62 -14.34 -9.87 -2.60
CA ASN A 62 -13.73 -11.16 -2.89
C ASN A 62 -12.34 -11.24 -2.24
N GLU A 63 -11.57 -10.16 -2.33
CA GLU A 63 -10.19 -10.11 -1.86
C GLU A 63 -9.81 -8.68 -1.47
N ILE A 64 -9.00 -8.56 -0.42
CA ILE A 64 -8.36 -7.33 0.01
C ILE A 64 -6.84 -7.59 0.04
N ASP A 65 -6.10 -7.07 -0.93
CA ASP A 65 -4.64 -7.18 -1.04
C ASP A 65 -3.98 -5.91 -0.50
N LEU A 66 -3.25 -6.03 0.60
CA LEU A 66 -2.44 -4.96 1.19
C LEU A 66 -1.01 -5.04 0.68
N ARG A 67 -0.56 -3.95 0.06
CA ARG A 67 0.81 -3.74 -0.39
C ARG A 67 1.39 -2.52 0.29
N LEU A 68 2.34 -2.74 1.19
CA LEU A 68 3.12 -1.67 1.78
C LEU A 68 4.37 -1.41 0.94
N HIS A 69 4.80 -0.17 0.91
CA HIS A 69 6.07 0.21 0.30
C HIS A 69 7.23 -0.53 1.00
N LYS A 70 8.22 -1.00 0.22
CA LYS A 70 9.35 -1.84 0.69
C LYS A 70 8.98 -3.21 1.28
N GLN A 71 7.70 -3.62 1.27
CA GLN A 71 7.28 -4.95 1.70
C GLN A 71 7.45 -5.98 0.57
N HIS A 72 8.29 -6.99 0.79
CA HIS A 72 8.57 -8.03 -0.22
C HIS A 72 7.38 -9.01 -0.43
N ARG A 73 6.56 -9.26 0.60
CA ARG A 73 5.45 -10.23 0.52
C ARG A 73 4.13 -9.53 0.85
N PRO A 74 3.23 -9.31 -0.13
CA PRO A 74 1.93 -8.69 0.14
C PRO A 74 1.08 -9.56 1.06
N ARG A 75 0.13 -8.94 1.77
CA ARG A 75 -0.81 -9.66 2.65
C ARG A 75 -2.21 -9.60 2.08
N ILE A 76 -2.88 -10.75 2.07
CA ILE A 76 -4.23 -10.88 1.55
C ILE A 76 -5.19 -11.13 2.71
N PHE A 77 -6.29 -10.39 2.73
CA PHE A 77 -7.35 -10.48 3.73
C PHE A 77 -8.68 -10.82 3.07
N LYS A 78 -9.52 -11.57 3.81
CA LYS A 78 -10.89 -11.90 3.39
C LYS A 78 -11.92 -10.87 3.85
N THR A 79 -11.63 -10.13 4.91
CA THR A 79 -12.55 -9.19 5.55
C THR A 79 -11.85 -7.86 5.85
N GLU A 80 -12.63 -6.78 5.89
CA GLU A 80 -12.12 -5.46 6.29
C GLU A 80 -11.62 -5.46 7.74
N ALA A 81 -12.31 -6.16 8.65
CA ALA A 81 -11.90 -6.24 10.05
C ALA A 81 -10.46 -6.76 10.19
N GLY A 82 -10.12 -7.86 9.50
CA GLY A 82 -8.76 -8.41 9.56
C GLY A 82 -7.69 -7.48 8.96
N LEU A 83 -8.06 -6.64 7.97
CA LEU A 83 -7.17 -5.58 7.48
C LEU A 83 -6.93 -4.52 8.57
N VAL A 84 -8.00 -4.04 9.22
CA VAL A 84 -7.89 -3.00 10.26
C VAL A 84 -7.09 -3.50 11.46
N ASP A 85 -7.38 -4.71 11.95
CA ASP A 85 -6.65 -5.33 13.06
C ASP A 85 -5.13 -5.45 12.75
N TYR A 86 -4.81 -5.79 11.50
CA TYR A 86 -3.42 -5.82 11.04
C TYR A 86 -2.80 -4.42 11.02
N LEU A 87 -3.51 -3.42 10.49
CA LEU A 87 -3.01 -2.06 10.45
C LEU A 87 -2.79 -1.49 11.86
N GLU A 88 -3.72 -1.72 12.79
CA GLU A 88 -3.61 -1.30 14.19
C GLU A 88 -2.38 -1.92 14.88
N SER A 89 -2.21 -3.24 14.76
CA SER A 89 -1.06 -3.94 15.36
C SER A 89 0.29 -3.60 14.72
N HIS A 90 0.33 -3.29 13.43
CA HIS A 90 1.58 -3.11 12.69
C HIS A 90 2.02 -1.63 12.54
N LEU A 91 1.09 -0.66 12.61
CA LEU A 91 1.42 0.77 12.67
C LEU A 91 1.99 1.17 14.04
N GLN A 92 1.53 0.57 15.14
CA GLN A 92 2.14 0.81 16.45
C GLN A 92 3.57 0.25 16.57
N SER A 93 3.90 -0.81 15.84
CA SER A 93 5.17 -1.54 16.02
C SER A 93 6.27 -1.16 15.04
N ASN A 94 6.02 -1.09 13.72
CA ASN A 94 7.12 -1.02 12.73
C ASN A 94 6.84 -0.23 11.45
N ILE A 95 5.58 -0.04 11.02
CA ILE A 95 5.30 0.67 9.76
C ILE A 95 5.59 2.16 9.89
N LEU A 96 5.31 2.78 11.04
CA LEU A 96 5.57 4.21 11.26
C LEU A 96 7.07 4.57 11.30
N LYS A 97 7.95 3.65 11.71
CA LYS A 97 9.41 3.86 11.64
C LYS A 97 9.89 3.94 10.17
N ASN A 98 9.41 3.04 9.31
CA ASN A 98 9.83 3.01 7.91
C ASN A 98 9.09 3.99 6.99
N VAL A 99 7.89 4.44 7.36
CA VAL A 99 7.15 5.51 6.65
C VAL A 99 7.74 6.90 6.95
N GLY A 100 8.49 7.06 8.05
CA GLY A 100 9.18 8.32 8.41
C GLY A 100 10.61 8.46 7.91
N HIS A 101 11.32 7.36 7.58
CA HIS A 101 12.74 7.39 7.17
C HIS A 101 12.98 7.50 5.65
N SER A 102 11.95 7.77 4.84
CA SER A 102 12.07 7.79 3.38
C SER A 102 12.70 9.07 2.80
N GLN A 103 13.51 9.81 3.57
CA GLN A 103 14.12 11.06 3.09
C GLN A 103 15.56 11.34 3.57
N ALA A 104 16.21 10.42 4.28
CA ALA A 104 17.56 10.66 4.81
C ALA A 104 18.66 9.75 4.24
N ALA A 105 18.34 8.81 3.35
CA ALA A 105 19.29 7.76 2.92
C ALA A 105 19.48 7.63 1.41
N GLU A 106 18.86 8.49 0.59
CA GLU A 106 19.00 8.45 -0.87
C GLU A 106 19.70 9.70 -1.43
N ASP A 107 20.17 10.63 -0.57
CA ASP A 107 20.84 11.88 -0.97
C ASP A 107 22.36 11.89 -0.65
N SER A 108 22.98 10.72 -0.42
CA SER A 108 24.39 10.64 -0.03
C SER A 108 25.18 9.52 -0.74
N THR A 109 24.78 9.13 -1.95
CA THR A 109 25.53 8.11 -2.73
C THR A 109 25.97 8.57 -4.12
N GLU A 110 25.96 9.86 -4.41
CA GLU A 110 26.66 10.44 -5.56
C GLU A 110 27.73 11.42 -5.07
N ASP A 111 28.78 10.89 -4.44
CA ASP A 111 30.08 11.56 -4.29
C ASP A 111 31.12 10.51 -3.85
N PHE A 112 31.54 9.67 -4.79
CA PHE A 112 32.84 9.01 -4.72
C PHE A 112 33.39 8.92 -6.15
N ILE A 113 34.15 9.95 -6.51
CA ILE A 113 35.21 9.87 -7.51
C ILE A 113 36.30 9.01 -6.87
N ASP A 114 36.65 7.89 -7.48
CA ASP A 114 37.98 7.31 -7.35
C ASP A 114 38.53 7.14 -8.79
N ASP A 115 39.36 8.10 -9.18
CA ASP A 115 40.53 7.82 -9.99
C ASP A 115 41.34 6.72 -9.29
N ASP A 116 41.71 5.65 -9.98
CA ASP A 116 43.11 5.34 -10.28
C ASP A 116 43.33 3.86 -10.67
N ASP A 117 44.11 3.73 -11.73
CA ASP A 117 45.15 2.75 -12.03
C ASP A 117 44.95 1.25 -12.31
N GLN A 118 45.47 0.92 -13.50
CA GLN A 118 46.15 -0.27 -14.01
C GLN A 118 45.59 -1.67 -13.74
N ASN A 119 45.28 -2.36 -14.84
CA ASN A 119 45.59 -3.78 -14.96
C ASN A 119 46.58 -4.01 -16.11
N GLN A 120 47.85 -4.19 -15.73
CA GLN A 120 48.93 -4.67 -16.57
C GLN A 120 49.11 -6.18 -16.35
N THR A 121 49.69 -6.84 -17.36
CA THR A 121 50.09 -8.25 -17.51
C THR A 121 49.00 -9.19 -18.04
N LYS A 122 49.24 -9.96 -19.11
CA LYS A 122 50.49 -10.61 -19.55
C LYS A 122 50.50 -10.84 -21.05
#